data_AF-A0ABD1H5D8-F1
#
_entry.id   AF-A0ABD1H5D8-F1
#
_cell.length_a   1.000
_cell.length_b   1.000
_cell.length_c   1.000
_cell.angle_alpha   90.00
_cell.angle_beta   90.00
_cell.angle_gamma   90.00
#
_symmetry.space_group_name_H-M   'P 1'
#
loop_
_entity.id
_entity.type
_entity.pdbx_description
1 polymer ?
#
loop_
_entity_poly.entity_id
_entity_poly.type
_entity_poly.pdbx_seq_one_letter_code
_entity_poly.pdbx_strand_id
1 'polypeptide(L)'
;MIQAAAIRRGSFFSLSSQLQQCRGIRVKVINSNLDQALNLMQRKMQSSGIERMIKQEQLTHVKNSEKRVLAKKNLERKIRAQDLARKLKTILVQKVRGL
;
A
#
# COMPACT_ATOMS: atom_id res chain seq x y z
N MET A 1 26.17 18.09 -55.43
CA MET A 1 25.36 18.60 -54.31
C MET A 1 24.76 17.42 -53.58
N ILE A 2 25.29 17.10 -52.40
CA ILE A 2 24.97 15.90 -51.62
C ILE A 2 23.75 16.21 -50.74
N GLN A 3 22.67 15.44 -50.87
CA GLN A 3 21.50 15.53 -49.98
C GLN A 3 21.77 14.76 -48.69
N ALA A 4 21.68 15.46 -47.55
CA ALA A 4 21.84 14.92 -46.21
C ALA A 4 20.58 14.16 -45.76
N ALA A 5 20.75 12.91 -45.34
CA ALA A 5 19.74 12.12 -44.68
C ALA A 5 19.47 12.67 -43.27
N ALA A 6 18.25 13.16 -43.03
CA ALA A 6 17.80 13.59 -41.71
C ALA A 6 17.63 12.38 -40.79
N ILE A 7 18.60 12.15 -39.92
CA ILE A 7 18.50 11.23 -38.79
C ILE A 7 17.38 11.74 -37.88
N ARG A 8 16.23 11.07 -37.93
CA ARG A 8 15.12 11.25 -36.99
C ARG A 8 15.63 10.88 -35.60
N ARG A 9 16.18 11.86 -34.86
CA ARG A 9 16.46 11.75 -33.43
C ARG A 9 15.13 11.63 -32.71
N GLY A 10 14.62 10.41 -32.64
CA GLY A 10 13.49 10.05 -31.78
C GLY A 10 13.83 10.47 -30.36
N SER A 11 12.98 11.33 -29.82
CA SER A 11 13.04 11.89 -28.48
C SER A 11 12.93 10.79 -27.42
N PHE A 12 14.06 10.20 -27.02
CA PHE A 12 14.12 9.33 -25.85
C PHE A 12 13.68 10.01 -24.54
N PHE A 13 13.47 11.34 -24.55
CA PHE A 13 12.98 12.14 -23.42
C PHE A 13 11.46 12.06 -23.19
N SER A 14 10.65 11.50 -24.11
CA SER A 14 9.18 11.44 -23.94
C SER A 14 8.70 10.22 -23.14
N LEU A 15 9.44 9.11 -23.19
CA LEU A 15 9.01 7.87 -22.52
C LEU A 15 9.12 7.98 -21.00
N SER A 16 10.18 8.64 -20.53
CA SER A 16 10.42 8.88 -19.10
C SER A 16 9.41 9.84 -18.48
N SER A 17 8.95 10.85 -19.23
CA SER A 17 7.93 11.81 -18.78
C SER A 17 6.52 11.19 -18.72
N GLN A 18 6.16 10.29 -19.63
CA GLN A 18 4.95 9.47 -19.52
C GLN A 18 5.02 8.49 -18.34
N LEU A 19 6.18 7.91 -18.05
CA LEU A 19 6.38 7.03 -16.88
C LEU A 19 6.37 7.80 -15.55
N GLN A 20 6.84 9.05 -15.50
CA GLN A 20 6.80 9.88 -14.29
C GLN A 20 5.40 10.42 -13.94
N GLN A 21 4.48 10.50 -14.92
CA GLN A 21 3.05 10.74 -14.64
C GLN A 21 2.35 9.51 -14.03
N CYS A 22 3.02 8.35 -13.98
CA CYS A 22 2.51 7.12 -13.36
C CYS A 22 2.75 7.06 -11.84
N ARG A 23 2.52 8.15 -11.10
CA ARG A 23 2.55 8.11 -9.63
C ARG A 23 1.18 7.69 -9.08
N GLY A 24 1.14 6.67 -8.22
CA GLY A 24 -0.08 6.22 -7.51
C GLY A 24 -0.61 4.84 -7.92
N ILE A 25 -1.68 4.40 -7.25
CA ILE A 25 -2.34 3.12 -7.49
C ILE A 25 -3.39 3.31 -8.59
N ARG A 26 -3.16 2.70 -9.75
CA ARG A 26 -4.07 2.75 -10.89
C ARG A 26 -4.40 1.34 -11.35
N VAL A 27 -5.63 1.12 -11.81
CA VAL A 27 -6.11 -0.15 -12.32
C VAL A 27 -6.88 0.12 -13.60
N LYS A 28 -6.59 -0.65 -14.66
CA LYS A 28 -7.39 -0.63 -15.88
C LYS A 28 -8.60 -1.55 -15.69
N VAL A 29 -9.79 -1.06 -16.00
CA VAL A 29 -11.00 -1.90 -16.05
C VAL A 29 -10.91 -2.79 -17.28
N ILE A 30 -11.00 -4.10 -17.09
CA ILE A 30 -10.94 -5.10 -18.15
C ILE A 30 -12.30 -5.82 -18.17
N ASN A 31 -12.78 -6.19 -19.35
CA ASN A 31 -14.04 -6.94 -19.54
C ASN A 31 -15.27 -6.30 -18.89
N SER A 32 -15.32 -4.96 -18.86
CA SER A 32 -16.39 -4.18 -18.23
C SER A 32 -16.65 -4.52 -16.76
N ASN A 33 -15.69 -5.15 -16.06
CA ASN A 33 -15.85 -5.54 -14.65
C ASN A 33 -15.23 -4.48 -13.72
N LEU A 34 -16.05 -3.50 -13.35
CA LEU A 34 -15.65 -2.42 -12.47
C LEU A 34 -15.39 -2.92 -11.03
N ASP A 35 -16.23 -3.80 -10.51
CA ASP A 35 -16.13 -4.30 -9.13
C ASP A 35 -14.82 -5.04 -8.88
N GLN A 36 -14.40 -5.86 -9.85
CA GLN A 36 -13.10 -6.52 -9.79
C GLN A 36 -11.95 -5.51 -9.80
N ALA A 37 -12.03 -4.48 -10.64
CA ALA A 37 -11.02 -3.43 -10.70
C ALA A 37 -10.93 -2.63 -9.39
N LEU A 38 -12.07 -2.29 -8.78
CA LEU A 38 -12.15 -1.62 -7.48
C LEU A 38 -11.60 -2.49 -6.35
N ASN A 39 -11.95 -3.78 -6.32
CA ASN A 39 -11.41 -4.73 -5.33
C ASN A 39 -9.88 -4.91 -5.46
N LEU A 40 -9.36 -4.88 -6.70
CA LEU A 40 -7.91 -4.88 -6.94
C LEU A 40 -7.26 -3.58 -6.45
N MET A 41 -7.87 -2.43 -6.75
CA MET A 41 -7.40 -1.13 -6.31
C MET A 41 -7.38 -1.03 -4.77
N GLN A 42 -8.45 -1.45 -4.11
CA GLN A 42 -8.57 -1.46 -2.65
C GLN A 42 -7.51 -2.35 -2.00
N ARG A 43 -7.32 -3.58 -2.49
CA ARG A 43 -6.27 -4.47 -1.97
C ARG A 43 -4.88 -3.85 -2.12
N LYS A 44 -4.58 -3.25 -3.28
CA LYS A 44 -3.31 -2.55 -3.50
C LYS A 44 -3.16 -1.36 -2.56
N MET A 45 -4.21 -0.58 -2.33
CA MET A 45 -4.24 0.57 -1.42
C MET A 45 -4.06 0.19 0.05
N GLN A 46 -4.61 -0.94 0.45
CA GLN A 46 -4.44 -1.50 1.78
C GLN A 46 -3.03 -2.00 2.01
N SER A 47 -2.51 -2.78 1.06
CA SER A 47 -1.17 -3.37 1.14
C SER A 47 -0.05 -2.33 1.14
N SER A 48 -0.24 -1.22 0.41
CA SER A 48 0.72 -0.11 0.39
C SER A 48 0.72 0.71 1.68
N GLY A 49 -0.26 0.49 2.57
CA GLY A 49 -0.42 1.25 3.81
C GLY A 49 -1.02 2.65 3.62
N ILE A 50 -1.33 3.05 2.38
CA ILE A 50 -1.93 4.35 2.07
C ILE A 50 -3.28 4.54 2.76
N GLU A 51 -4.13 3.51 2.79
CA GLU A 51 -5.41 3.59 3.52
C GLU A 51 -5.19 3.94 5.00
N ARG A 52 -4.16 3.35 5.62
CA ARG A 52 -3.85 3.61 7.03
C ARG A 52 -3.32 5.02 7.22
N MET A 53 -2.48 5.51 6.31
CA MET A 53 -1.97 6.89 6.37
C MET A 53 -3.10 7.90 6.27
N ILE A 54 -4.03 7.72 5.31
CA ILE A 54 -5.19 8.60 5.12
C ILE A 54 -6.09 8.56 6.36
N LYS A 55 -6.42 7.38 6.88
CA LYS A 55 -7.28 7.25 8.08
C LYS A 55 -6.63 7.78 9.36
N GLN A 56 -5.30 7.77 9.43
CA GLN A 56 -4.52 8.26 10.58
C GLN A 56 -4.10 9.72 10.42
N GLU A 57 -4.52 10.38 9.36
CA GLU A 57 -4.26 11.80 9.14
C GLU A 57 -4.83 12.61 10.32
N GLN A 58 -3.96 13.42 10.93
CA GLN A 58 -4.32 14.22 12.09
C GLN A 58 -5.05 15.48 11.62
N LEU A 59 -6.35 15.56 11.91
CA LEU A 59 -7.14 16.77 11.63
C LEU A 59 -6.77 17.94 12.56
N THR A 60 -6.30 17.64 13.77
CA THR A 60 -5.93 18.64 14.79
C THR A 60 -4.53 18.37 15.34
N HIS A 61 -3.93 19.41 15.91
CA HIS A 61 -2.60 19.31 16.50
C HIS A 61 -2.59 18.46 17.77
N VAL A 62 -1.72 17.46 17.80
CA VAL A 62 -1.41 16.66 18.99
C VAL A 62 -0.01 17.00 19.49
N LYS A 63 0.13 17.25 20.79
CA LYS A 63 1.43 17.61 21.38
C LYS A 63 2.38 16.41 21.42
N ASN A 64 3.68 16.67 21.52
CA ASN A 64 4.71 15.61 21.50
C ASN A 64 4.60 14.62 22.69
N SER A 65 4.20 15.09 23.86
CA SER A 65 3.93 14.23 25.03
C SER A 65 2.81 13.24 24.74
N GLU A 66 1.72 13.70 24.15
CA GLU A 66 0.57 12.88 23.77
C GLU A 66 0.92 11.88 22.66
N LYS A 67 1.69 12.31 21.65
CA LYS A 67 2.21 11.42 20.60
C LYS A 67 2.97 10.23 21.19
N ARG A 68 3.82 10.46 22.21
CA ARG A 68 4.56 9.39 22.90
C ARG A 68 3.63 8.41 23.61
N VAL A 69 2.60 8.92 24.29
CA VAL A 69 1.62 8.08 24.99
C VAL A 69 0.82 7.24 23.99
N LEU A 70 0.37 7.83 22.88
CA LEU A 70 -0.35 7.11 21.82
C LEU A 70 0.51 6.02 21.18
N ALA A 71 1.78 6.32 20.89
CA ALA A 71 2.72 5.34 20.36
C ALA A 71 2.91 4.15 21.31
N LYS A 72 3.09 4.41 22.61
CA LYS A 72 3.19 3.36 23.63
C LYS A 72 1.94 2.48 23.68
N LYS A 73 0.75 3.09 23.74
CA LYS A 73 -0.54 2.36 23.73
C LYS A 73 -0.72 1.52 22.46
N ASN A 74 -0.28 2.02 21.30
CA ASN A 74 -0.33 1.27 20.04
C ASN A 74 0.59 0.06 20.06
N LEU A 75 1.80 0.21 20.61
CA LEU A 75 2.76 -0.89 20.76
C LEU A 75 2.21 -1.98 21.68
N GLU A 76 1.68 -1.60 22.85
CA GLU A 76 1.08 -2.54 23.78
C GLU A 76 -0.09 -3.31 23.15
N ARG A 77 -0.98 -2.63 22.42
CA ARG A 77 -2.07 -3.29 21.69
C ARG A 77 -1.55 -4.30 20.67
N LYS A 78 -0.50 -3.94 19.93
CA LYS A 78 0.13 -4.85 18.94
C LYS A 78 0.71 -6.09 19.60
N ILE A 79 1.45 -5.93 20.70
CA ILE A 79 2.06 -7.05 21.44
C ILE A 79 0.96 -7.98 21.99
N ARG A 80 -0.06 -7.43 22.67
CA ARG A 80 -1.17 -8.24 23.21
C ARG A 80 -1.89 -9.04 22.12
N ALA A 81 -2.15 -8.43 20.96
CA ALA A 81 -2.78 -9.12 19.83
C ALA A 81 -1.88 -10.24 19.27
N GLN A 82 -0.57 -10.01 19.18
CA GLN A 82 0.38 -11.03 18.72
C GLN A 82 0.47 -12.20 19.69
N ASP A 83 0.54 -11.94 21.00
CA ASP A 83 0.57 -12.98 22.03
C ASP A 83 -0.70 -13.81 22.03
N LEU A 84 -1.86 -13.17 21.89
CA LEU A 84 -3.15 -13.86 21.75
C LEU A 84 -3.16 -14.74 20.49
N ALA A 85 -2.71 -14.22 19.34
CA ALA A 85 -2.67 -15.00 18.11
C ALA A 85 -1.74 -16.23 18.22
N ARG A 86 -0.61 -16.10 18.93
CA ARG A 86 0.29 -17.23 19.21
C ARG A 86 -0.40 -18.29 20.07
N LYS A 87 -1.06 -17.88 21.16
CA LYS A 87 -1.81 -18.78 22.05
C LYS A 87 -2.95 -19.51 21.32
N LEU A 88 -3.69 -18.79 20.47
CA LEU A 88 -4.75 -19.41 19.66
C LEU A 88 -4.19 -20.40 18.66
N LYS A 89 -3.05 -20.08 18.02
CA LYS A 89 -2.38 -21.00 17.11
C LYS A 89 -1.92 -22.27 17.82
N THR A 90 -1.35 -22.17 19.03
CA THR A 90 -0.92 -23.35 19.79
C THR A 90 -2.12 -24.23 20.17
N ILE A 91 -3.21 -23.63 20.64
CA ILE A 91 -4.46 -24.36 20.96
C ILE A 91 -5.01 -25.06 19.73
N LEU A 92 -5.05 -24.38 18.58
CA LEU A 92 -5.56 -24.95 17.34
C LEU A 92 -4.70 -26.13 16.88
N VAL A 93 -3.37 -26.03 17.00
CA VAL A 93 -2.45 -27.13 16.67
C VAL A 93 -2.64 -28.32 17.62
N GLN A 94 -2.80 -28.08 18.92
CA GLN A 94 -3.08 -29.14 19.90
C GLN A 94 -4.37 -29.88 19.56
N LYS A 95 -5.46 -29.14 19.30
CA LYS A 95 -6.75 -29.69 18.88
C LYS A 95 -6.67 -30.53 17.61
N VAL A 96 -5.94 -30.08 16.58
CA VAL A 96 -5.77 -30.84 15.33
C VAL A 96 -4.93 -32.11 15.54
N ARG A 97 -3.99 -32.09 16.48
CA ARG A 97 -3.13 -33.25 16.79
C ARG A 97 -3.78 -34.24 17.77
N GLY A 98 -4.97 -33.94 18.30
CA GLY A 98 -5.65 -34.78 19.28
C GLY A 98 -5.00 -34.78 20.67
N LEU A 99 -4.25 -33.72 21.00
CA LEU A 99 -3.63 -33.47 22.31
C LEU A 99 -4.44 -32.47 23.13
#